data_AF-A0A9N8LS66-F1
#
_entry.id   AF-A0A9N8LS66-F1
#
_cell.length_a   1.000
_cell.length_b   1.000
_cell.length_c   1.000
_cell.angle_alpha   90.00
_cell.angle_beta   90.00
_cell.angle_gamma   90.00
#
_symmetry.space_group_name_H-M   'P 1'
#
loop_
_entity.id
_entity.type
_entity.pdbx_description
1 polymer ?
#
loop_
_entity_poly.entity_id
_entity_poly.type
_entity_poly.pdbx_seq_one_letter_code
_entity_poly.pdbx_strand_id
1 'polypeptide(L)'
;IRKARVTKLIHENGAVTGVEYIVNGQTLKEFGPVILATGGYAADFDEGEGGLLKKYRPELLKLSTTNGDHCTGDGQKMIAAIGGKLIDLEKVQVHPTGLVDPKDPDAKVKFFITSCPRYPFFGGNSTKATSGINGAGGV
;
A
#
# COMPACT_ATOMS: atom_id res chain seq x y z
N ILE A 1 -3.81 -16.25 -11.41
CA ILE A 1 -3.26 -15.38 -12.48
C ILE A 1 -2.10 -14.58 -11.89
N ARG A 2 -0.94 -14.48 -12.55
CA ARG A 2 0.20 -13.65 -12.09
C ARG A 2 0.31 -12.41 -12.99
N LYS A 3 0.88 -11.31 -12.48
CA LYS A 3 0.99 -10.02 -13.19
C LYS A 3 -0.36 -9.43 -13.63
N ALA A 4 -1.41 -9.67 -12.84
CA ALA A 4 -2.70 -9.03 -12.99
C ALA A 4 -2.82 -7.90 -11.96
N ARG A 5 -3.11 -6.69 -12.41
CA ARG A 5 -3.30 -5.52 -11.55
C ARG A 5 -4.77 -5.15 -11.52
N VAL A 6 -5.41 -5.29 -10.37
CA VAL A 6 -6.79 -4.83 -10.16
C VAL A 6 -6.79 -3.31 -10.19
N THR A 7 -7.69 -2.72 -10.99
CA THR A 7 -7.80 -1.26 -11.17
C THR A 7 -9.05 -0.68 -10.54
N LYS A 8 -10.16 -1.43 -10.55
CA LYS A 8 -11.45 -0.98 -10.03
C LYS A 8 -12.25 -2.11 -9.41
N LEU A 9 -13.05 -1.75 -8.41
CA LEU A 9 -14.11 -2.61 -7.87
C LEU A 9 -15.39 -2.35 -8.65
N ILE A 10 -16.04 -3.42 -9.08
CA ILE A 10 -17.37 -3.36 -9.67
C ILE A 10 -18.36 -3.46 -8.52
N HIS A 11 -19.22 -2.47 -8.38
CA HIS A 11 -20.23 -2.44 -7.33
C HIS A 11 -21.60 -2.07 -7.90
N GLU A 12 -22.63 -2.73 -7.40
CA GLU A 12 -24.03 -2.49 -7.74
C GLU A 12 -24.85 -2.50 -6.46
N ASN A 13 -25.78 -1.55 -6.32
CA ASN A 13 -26.68 -1.45 -5.16
C ASN A 13 -25.95 -1.47 -3.79
N GLY A 14 -24.76 -0.86 -3.73
CA GLY A 14 -23.95 -0.82 -2.51
C GLY A 14 -23.19 -2.10 -2.18
N ALA A 15 -23.28 -3.15 -3.02
CA ALA A 15 -22.52 -4.39 -2.87
C ALA A 15 -21.44 -4.50 -3.95
N VAL A 16 -20.25 -4.98 -3.58
CA VAL A 16 -19.18 -5.28 -4.54
C VAL A 16 -19.50 -6.62 -5.20
N THR A 17 -19.69 -6.60 -6.53
CA THR A 17 -20.08 -7.76 -7.33
C THR A 17 -18.94 -8.30 -8.19
N GLY A 18 -17.79 -7.61 -8.24
CA GLY A 18 -16.65 -8.06 -9.01
C GLY A 18 -15.47 -7.10 -9.01
N VAL A 19 -14.50 -7.38 -9.88
CA VAL A 19 -13.29 -6.59 -10.08
C VAL A 19 -12.97 -6.40 -11.55
N GLU A 20 -12.43 -5.23 -11.89
CA GLU A 20 -11.77 -4.97 -13.16
C GLU A 20 -10.26 -5.06 -12.95
N TYR A 21 -9.57 -5.82 -13.78
CA TYR A 21 -8.13 -6.00 -13.68
C TYR A 21 -7.44 -5.99 -15.05
N ILE A 22 -6.20 -5.52 -15.07
CA ILE A 22 -5.35 -5.51 -16.25
C ILE A 22 -4.38 -6.69 -16.17
N VAL A 23 -4.41 -7.56 -17.18
CA VAL A 23 -3.44 -8.64 -17.36
C VAL A 23 -2.93 -8.59 -18.80
N ASN A 24 -1.61 -8.66 -19.00
CA ASN A 24 -0.99 -8.59 -20.33
C ASN A 24 -1.44 -7.38 -21.18
N GLY A 25 -1.70 -6.24 -20.53
CA GLY A 25 -2.18 -5.01 -21.19
C GLY A 25 -3.67 -5.02 -21.58
N GLN A 26 -4.41 -6.09 -21.29
CA GLN A 26 -5.84 -6.19 -21.54
C GLN A 26 -6.62 -5.99 -20.24
N THR A 27 -7.69 -5.18 -20.32
CA THR A 27 -8.63 -4.99 -19.22
C THR A 27 -9.70 -6.07 -19.27
N LEU A 28 -9.78 -6.88 -18.22
CA LEU A 28 -10.75 -7.94 -18.03
C LEU A 28 -11.59 -7.67 -16.79
N LYS A 29 -12.75 -8.31 -16.71
CA LYS A 29 -13.69 -8.20 -15.59
C LYS A 29 -14.01 -9.59 -15.08
N GLU A 30 -14.02 -9.75 -13.76
CA GLU A 30 -14.42 -10.98 -13.07
C GLU A 30 -15.51 -10.64 -12.05
N PHE A 31 -16.56 -11.45 -12.00
CA PHE A 31 -17.69 -11.26 -11.08
C PHE A 31 -17.67 -12.33 -9.99
N GLY A 32 -17.96 -11.93 -8.76
CA GLY A 32 -17.94 -12.82 -7.60
C GLY A 32 -17.61 -12.09 -6.30
N PRO A 33 -17.56 -12.82 -5.18
CA PRO A 33 -17.16 -12.26 -3.90
C PRO A 33 -15.70 -11.77 -3.95
N VAL A 34 -15.45 -10.56 -3.46
CA VAL A 34 -14.13 -9.92 -3.51
C VAL A 34 -13.52 -9.83 -2.12
N ILE A 35 -12.31 -10.36 -1.96
CA ILE A 35 -11.50 -10.23 -0.74
C ILE A 35 -10.29 -9.34 -1.06
N LEU A 36 -10.14 -8.25 -0.33
CA LEU A 36 -9.01 -7.34 -0.49
C LEU A 36 -7.85 -7.74 0.43
N ALA A 37 -6.77 -8.22 -0.20
CA ALA A 37 -5.52 -8.57 0.45
C ALA A 37 -4.34 -7.84 -0.23
N THR A 38 -4.53 -6.57 -0.59
CA THR A 38 -3.59 -5.75 -1.38
C THR A 38 -2.41 -5.21 -0.59
N GLY A 39 -2.31 -5.52 0.71
CA GLY A 39 -1.25 -5.04 1.58
C GLY A 39 -1.44 -3.60 2.07
N GLY A 40 -0.32 -2.97 2.42
CA GLY A 40 -0.27 -1.64 3.03
C GLY A 40 -0.06 -0.49 2.04
N TYR A 41 0.15 0.71 2.57
CA TYR A 41 0.41 1.94 1.82
C TYR A 41 1.70 2.64 2.24
N ALA A 42 2.56 1.98 3.03
CA ALA A 42 3.79 2.60 3.55
C ALA A 42 4.90 2.78 2.50
N ALA A 43 4.73 2.26 1.28
CA ALA A 43 5.61 2.55 0.15
C ALA A 43 4.99 3.57 -0.83
N ASP A 44 3.85 4.19 -0.45
CA ASP A 44 3.21 5.24 -1.24
C ASP A 44 3.92 6.58 -1.06
N PHE A 45 5.04 6.74 -1.76
CA PHE A 45 5.80 8.00 -1.78
C PHE A 45 5.29 9.01 -2.80
N ASP A 46 4.09 8.82 -3.33
CA ASP A 46 3.48 9.74 -4.27
C ASP A 46 3.26 11.11 -3.59
N GLU A 47 3.93 12.13 -4.11
CA GLU A 47 3.81 13.51 -3.64
C GLU A 47 2.56 14.21 -4.20
N GLY A 48 1.76 13.56 -5.05
CA GLY A 48 0.49 14.06 -5.57
C GLY A 48 -0.67 14.01 -4.56
N GLU A 49 -1.88 14.39 -5.00
CA GLU A 49 -3.11 14.32 -4.19
C GLU A 49 -3.59 12.89 -3.91
N GLY A 50 -3.06 11.92 -4.65
CA GLY A 50 -3.36 10.49 -4.50
C GLY A 50 -2.55 9.79 -3.41
N GLY A 51 -1.51 10.42 -2.85
CA GLY A 51 -0.62 9.83 -1.86
C GLY A 51 -1.26 9.70 -0.48
N LEU A 52 -1.47 8.47 -0.01
CA LEU A 52 -2.05 8.20 1.31
C LEU A 52 -1.11 8.66 2.43
N LEU A 53 0.19 8.40 2.31
CA LEU A 53 1.18 8.89 3.29
C LEU A 53 1.18 10.42 3.35
N LYS A 54 1.16 11.10 2.20
CA LYS A 54 1.11 12.57 2.17
C LYS A 54 -0.14 13.12 2.85
N LYS A 55 -1.30 12.51 2.60
CA LYS A 55 -2.58 12.97 3.11
C LYS A 55 -2.70 12.81 4.63
N TYR A 56 -2.25 11.68 5.17
CA TYR A 56 -2.46 11.35 6.58
C TYR A 56 -1.26 11.62 7.48
N ARG A 57 -0.02 11.44 6.97
CA ARG A 57 1.23 11.55 7.73
C ARG A 57 2.38 12.08 6.85
N PRO A 58 2.30 13.34 6.35
CA PRO A 58 3.27 13.90 5.42
C PRO A 58 4.71 13.94 5.95
N GLU A 59 4.89 14.01 7.26
CA GLU A 59 6.21 13.99 7.90
C GLU A 59 6.95 12.66 7.69
N LEU A 60 6.24 11.57 7.42
CA LEU A 60 6.80 10.24 7.23
C LEU A 60 7.30 9.99 5.79
N LEU A 61 6.98 10.85 4.81
CA LEU A 61 7.48 10.75 3.44
C LEU A 61 9.01 10.88 3.34
N LYS A 62 9.62 11.55 4.33
CA LYS A 62 11.08 11.69 4.43
C LYS A 62 11.75 10.43 4.96
N LEU A 63 10.99 9.54 5.59
CA LEU A 63 11.51 8.28 6.11
C LEU A 63 11.51 7.21 5.01
N SER A 64 12.50 6.35 5.08
CA SER A 64 12.54 5.10 4.32
C SER A 64 11.42 4.15 4.74
N THR A 65 11.02 3.24 3.85
CA THR A 65 10.06 2.16 4.14
C THR A 65 10.75 0.81 4.10
N THR A 66 10.32 -0.13 4.93
CA THR A 66 10.74 -1.55 4.81
C THR A 66 9.81 -2.40 3.97
N ASN A 67 8.75 -1.80 3.44
CA ASN A 67 7.77 -2.49 2.61
C ASN A 67 8.27 -2.57 1.17
N GLY A 68 7.81 -3.57 0.43
CA GLY A 68 8.08 -3.62 -1.00
C GLY A 68 7.43 -2.44 -1.72
N ASP A 69 7.98 -2.10 -2.88
CA ASP A 69 7.50 -1.08 -3.80
C ASP A 69 6.00 -1.21 -4.15
N HIS A 70 5.44 -2.42 -4.09
CA HIS A 70 4.03 -2.73 -4.32
C HIS A 70 3.08 -2.29 -3.18
N CYS A 71 3.58 -1.87 -2.01
CA CYS A 71 2.74 -1.42 -0.89
C CYS A 71 2.31 0.05 -1.05
N THR A 72 1.64 0.36 -2.15
CA THR A 72 1.17 1.71 -2.56
C THR A 72 -0.26 2.03 -2.12
N GLY A 73 -0.94 1.10 -1.45
CA GLY A 73 -2.29 1.32 -0.95
C GLY A 73 -3.39 1.22 -1.99
N ASP A 74 -3.19 0.46 -3.07
CA ASP A 74 -4.14 0.36 -4.18
C ASP A 74 -5.54 -0.06 -3.72
N GLY A 75 -5.66 -1.01 -2.80
CA GLY A 75 -6.95 -1.44 -2.25
C GLY A 75 -7.66 -0.35 -1.46
N GLN A 76 -6.93 0.37 -0.61
CA GLN A 76 -7.45 1.51 0.14
C GLN A 76 -7.96 2.60 -0.82
N LYS A 77 -7.19 2.94 -1.85
CA LYS A 77 -7.58 3.93 -2.87
C LYS A 77 -8.84 3.49 -3.62
N MET A 78 -8.94 2.22 -4.00
CA MET A 78 -10.12 1.67 -4.67
C MET A 78 -11.38 1.71 -3.79
N ILE A 79 -11.26 1.42 -2.50
CA ILE A 79 -12.39 1.48 -1.57
C ILE A 79 -12.85 2.92 -1.33
N ALA A 80 -11.91 3.85 -1.16
CA ALA A 80 -12.23 5.26 -1.02
C ALA A 80 -13.01 5.78 -2.24
N ALA A 81 -12.67 5.32 -3.45
CA ALA A 81 -13.33 5.70 -4.68
C ALA A 81 -14.80 5.24 -4.76
N ILE A 82 -15.15 4.10 -4.15
CA ILE A 82 -16.54 3.60 -4.09
C ILE A 82 -17.30 4.07 -2.84
N GLY A 83 -16.74 5.03 -2.08
CA GLY A 83 -17.37 5.59 -0.89
C GLY A 83 -17.25 4.72 0.38
N GLY A 84 -16.39 3.71 0.37
CA GLY A 84 -16.12 2.91 1.57
C GLY A 84 -15.33 3.69 2.62
N LYS A 85 -15.53 3.32 3.90
CA LYS A 85 -14.88 3.99 5.03
C LYS A 85 -13.55 3.31 5.36
N LEU A 86 -12.48 4.08 5.30
CA LEU A 86 -11.16 3.66 5.76
C LEU A 86 -10.98 4.13 7.20
N ILE A 87 -10.43 3.25 8.04
CA ILE A 87 -10.19 3.54 9.46
C ILE A 87 -8.69 3.48 9.75
N ASP A 88 -8.24 4.35 10.66
CA ASP A 88 -6.88 4.38 11.19
C ASP A 88 -5.77 4.62 10.14
N LEU A 89 -6.03 5.40 9.08
CA LEU A 89 -5.01 5.76 8.06
C LEU A 89 -3.89 6.66 8.60
N GLU A 90 -4.12 7.32 9.72
CA GLU A 90 -3.15 8.11 10.46
C GLU A 90 -2.19 7.26 11.31
N LYS A 91 -2.56 5.99 11.59
CA LYS A 91 -1.77 5.08 12.45
C LYS A 91 -0.69 4.35 11.65
N VAL A 92 0.34 5.10 11.25
CA VAL A 92 1.55 4.55 10.63
C VAL A 92 2.58 4.18 11.70
N GLN A 93 3.05 2.94 11.70
CA GLN A 93 4.11 2.46 12.58
C GLN A 93 5.47 2.87 12.03
N VAL A 94 6.32 3.44 12.88
CA VAL A 94 7.73 3.71 12.58
C VAL A 94 8.59 2.76 13.41
N HIS A 95 9.36 1.92 12.74
CA HIS A 95 10.36 1.05 13.32
C HIS A 95 11.70 1.78 13.45
N PRO A 96 12.38 1.76 14.61
CA PRO A 96 13.58 2.57 14.83
C PRO A 96 14.88 2.03 14.20
N THR A 97 14.84 0.86 13.52
CA THR A 97 16.05 0.15 13.03
C THR A 97 15.92 -0.43 11.61
N GLY A 98 15.36 0.32 10.67
CA GLY A 98 15.54 0.07 9.25
C GLY A 98 17.02 0.09 8.85
N LEU A 99 17.46 -0.90 8.09
CA LEU A 99 18.85 -1.04 7.66
C LEU A 99 19.18 -0.03 6.56
N VAL A 100 20.18 0.82 6.79
CA VAL A 100 20.74 1.70 5.75
C VAL A 100 21.83 0.94 5.01
N ASP A 101 21.72 0.81 3.68
CA ASP A 101 22.83 0.30 2.86
C ASP A 101 23.89 1.41 2.75
N PRO A 102 25.15 1.18 3.19
CA PRO A 102 26.20 2.19 3.09
C PRO A 102 26.56 2.59 1.65
N LYS A 103 26.23 1.76 0.65
CA LYS A 103 26.46 2.07 -0.77
C LYS A 103 25.36 2.95 -1.37
N ASP A 104 24.19 2.98 -0.75
CA ASP A 104 23.04 3.79 -1.18
C ASP A 104 22.25 4.27 0.06
N PRO A 105 22.80 5.22 0.83
CA PRO A 105 22.24 5.61 2.13
C PRO A 105 20.88 6.32 2.03
N ASP A 106 20.58 6.90 0.87
CA ASP A 106 19.37 7.66 0.59
C ASP A 106 18.25 6.80 -0.04
N ALA A 107 18.46 5.49 -0.19
CA ALA A 107 17.47 4.57 -0.71
C ALA A 107 16.15 4.65 0.09
N LYS A 108 15.05 4.96 -0.61
CA LYS A 108 13.72 5.09 -0.01
C LYS A 108 13.12 3.75 0.43
N VAL A 109 13.58 2.64 -0.14
CA VAL A 109 13.20 1.27 0.24
C VAL A 109 14.39 0.60 0.92
N LYS A 110 14.24 0.20 2.20
CA LYS A 110 15.28 -0.41 3.03
C LYS A 110 14.88 -1.83 3.43
N PHE A 111 15.82 -2.77 3.46
CA PHE A 111 15.49 -4.18 3.71
C PHE A 111 15.39 -4.52 5.21
N PHE A 112 14.58 -5.52 5.55
CA PHE A 112 14.50 -6.11 6.90
C PHE A 112 15.43 -7.33 7.01
N ILE A 113 15.98 -7.55 8.20
CA ILE A 113 17.16 -8.40 8.51
C ILE A 113 17.12 -9.88 8.07
N THR A 114 15.98 -10.44 7.64
CA THR A 114 15.89 -11.91 7.43
C THR A 114 16.38 -12.43 6.07
N SER A 115 16.75 -11.58 5.11
CA SER A 115 17.04 -12.02 3.73
C SER A 115 18.40 -11.60 3.13
N CYS A 116 19.34 -11.02 3.88
CA CYS A 116 20.65 -10.65 3.30
C CYS A 116 21.80 -10.73 4.33
N PRO A 117 22.83 -11.59 4.16
CA PRO A 117 23.83 -11.84 5.18
C PRO A 117 25.11 -10.99 5.12
N ARG A 118 25.22 -9.92 4.32
CA ARG A 118 26.49 -9.16 4.19
C ARG A 118 26.34 -7.69 3.81
N TYR A 119 26.07 -6.78 4.75
CA TYR A 119 26.42 -5.34 4.61
C TYR A 119 26.67 -4.67 5.97
N PRO A 120 27.56 -3.65 6.06
CA PRO A 120 27.83 -2.91 7.29
C PRO A 120 26.58 -2.17 7.77
N PHE A 121 26.30 -2.25 9.07
CA PHE A 121 25.05 -1.83 9.69
C PHE A 121 25.08 -0.35 10.09
N PHE A 122 24.12 0.44 9.62
CA PHE A 122 23.73 1.71 10.23
C PHE A 122 22.20 1.72 10.41
N GLY A 123 21.74 1.96 11.63
CA GLY A 123 20.31 2.00 11.96
C GLY A 123 19.67 3.31 11.54
N GLY A 124 18.54 3.25 10.83
CA GLY A 124 17.67 4.37 10.52
C GLY A 124 16.20 4.04 10.80
N ASN A 125 15.30 5.01 10.77
CA ASN A 125 13.88 4.75 10.98
C ASN A 125 13.22 4.21 9.69
N SER A 126 12.29 3.24 9.81
CA SER A 126 11.50 2.73 8.68
C SER A 126 10.00 2.64 8.97
N THR A 127 9.15 2.90 7.98
CA THR A 127 7.69 2.89 8.17
C THR A 127 7.05 1.56 7.80
N LYS A 128 5.94 1.22 8.48
CA LYS A 128 4.96 0.20 8.12
C LYS A 128 3.56 0.77 8.32
N ALA A 129 2.72 0.69 7.31
CA ALA A 129 1.38 1.28 7.32
C ALA A 129 0.36 0.27 6.82
N THR A 130 -0.65 0.05 7.64
CA THR A 130 -1.83 -0.76 7.34
C THR A 130 -3.03 0.00 7.84
N SER A 131 -4.15 -0.07 7.12
CA SER A 131 -5.41 0.51 7.59
C SER A 131 -6.47 -0.57 7.65
N GLY A 132 -7.44 -0.36 8.55
CA GLY A 132 -8.66 -1.14 8.54
C GLY A 132 -9.60 -0.62 7.46
N ILE A 133 -10.44 -1.50 6.96
CA ILE A 133 -11.51 -1.19 6.01
C ILE A 133 -12.81 -1.57 6.70
N ASN A 134 -13.67 -0.61 6.98
CA ASN A 134 -15.06 -0.91 7.29
C ASN A 134 -15.77 -1.02 5.94
N GLY A 135 -16.24 -2.24 5.64
CA GLY A 135 -16.76 -2.62 4.33
C GLY A 135 -17.74 -1.60 3.74
N ALA A 136 -17.78 -1.52 2.41
CA ALA A 136 -18.82 -0.82 1.67
C ALA A 136 -20.15 -1.55 1.89
N GLY A 137 -20.80 -1.29 3.02
CA GLY A 137 -22.15 -1.72 3.36
C GLY A 137 -22.95 -0.47 3.65
N GLY A 138 -24.04 -0.29 2.91
CA GLY A 138 -24.83 0.94 2.86
C GLY A 138 -25.35 1.42 4.22
N VAL A 139 -25.55 2.74 4.27
CA VAL A 139 -26.63 3.37 5.03
C VAL A 139 -27.90 3.26 4.20
#